data_AF-A0A1I6PK09-F1
#
_entry.id   AF-A0A1I6PK09-F1
#
_cell.length_a   1.000
_cell.length_b   1.000
_cell.length_c   1.000
_cell.angle_alpha   90.00
_cell.angle_beta   90.00
_cell.angle_gamma   90.00
#
_symmetry.space_group_name_H-M   'P 1'
#
loop_
_entity.id
_entity.type
_entity.pdbx_description
1 polymer ?
#
loop_
_entity_poly.entity_id
_entity_poly.type
_entity_poly.pdbx_seq_one_letter_code
_entity_poly.pdbx_strand_id
1 'polypeptide(L)'
;MTKLDKIAEYYDTHDMSEVMESGHWVEEPPEPDPVITTSLRLPKSLLDRVRDRAAADDVTTTAWIRGLIEAELERTEPHGVEARLQRLEDAVFTRSA
;
A
#
# COMPACT_ATOMS: atom_id res chain seq x y z
N MET A 1 -8.75 -29.27 -37.78
CA MET A 1 -7.50 -28.54 -37.47
C MET A 1 -7.84 -27.50 -36.42
N THR A 2 -7.44 -27.76 -35.18
CA THR A 2 -7.81 -26.98 -34.00
C THR A 2 -6.88 -25.77 -33.83
N LYS A 3 -7.26 -24.81 -32.99
CA LYS A 3 -6.42 -23.65 -32.67
C LYS A 3 -5.07 -24.05 -32.06
N LEU A 4 -5.02 -25.20 -31.37
CA LEU A 4 -3.81 -25.75 -30.76
C LEU A 4 -2.85 -26.31 -31.81
N ASP A 5 -3.37 -26.98 -32.84
CA ASP A 5 -2.53 -27.54 -33.92
C ASP A 5 -1.78 -26.44 -34.69
N LYS A 6 -2.42 -25.28 -34.89
CA LYS A 6 -1.80 -24.11 -35.53
C LYS A 6 -0.71 -23.46 -34.68
N ILE A 7 -0.89 -23.49 -33.36
CA ILE A 7 0.10 -22.96 -32.41
C ILE A 7 1.31 -23.90 -32.37
N ALA A 8 1.08 -25.21 -32.33
CA ALA A 8 2.14 -26.20 -32.38
C ALA A 8 3.00 -26.06 -33.65
N GLU A 9 2.39 -25.97 -34.83
CA GLU A 9 3.10 -25.78 -36.11
C GLU A 9 3.90 -24.46 -36.17
N TYR A 10 3.39 -23.40 -35.53
CA TYR A 10 4.09 -22.13 -35.42
C TYR A 10 5.36 -22.23 -34.56
N TYR A 11 5.28 -22.91 -33.42
CA TYR A 11 6.43 -23.13 -32.53
C TYR A 11 7.44 -24.16 -33.06
N ASP A 12 7.01 -25.10 -33.91
CA ASP A 12 7.89 -26.09 -34.54
C ASP A 12 8.77 -25.47 -35.65
N THR A 13 8.31 -24.37 -36.25
CA THR A 13 8.98 -23.66 -37.35
C THR A 13 9.66 -22.37 -36.94
N HIS A 14 9.33 -21.82 -35.77
CA HIS A 14 9.96 -20.61 -35.24
C HIS A 14 10.90 -20.97 -34.10
N ASP A 15 12.20 -20.77 -34.32
CA ASP A 15 13.21 -20.92 -33.28
C ASP A 15 13.02 -19.85 -32.21
N MET A 16 12.48 -20.26 -31.06
CA MET A 16 12.28 -19.37 -29.91
C MET A 16 13.60 -18.96 -29.24
N SER A 17 14.73 -19.58 -29.62
CA SER A 17 16.04 -19.27 -29.05
C SER A 17 16.41 -17.81 -29.29
N GLU A 18 16.12 -17.25 -30.48
CA GLU A 18 16.38 -15.84 -30.79
C GLU A 18 15.47 -14.87 -30.00
N VAL A 19 14.22 -15.29 -29.73
CA VAL A 19 13.26 -14.50 -28.94
C VAL A 19 13.62 -14.52 -27.46
N MET A 20 14.17 -15.63 -26.96
CA MET A 20 14.68 -15.72 -25.59
C MET A 20 16.03 -15.02 -25.42
N GLU A 21 16.89 -15.01 -26.44
CA GLU A 21 18.18 -14.31 -26.44
C GLU A 21 18.01 -12.78 -26.48
N SER A 22 16.97 -12.29 -27.17
CA SER A 22 16.56 -10.88 -27.18
C SER A 22 15.59 -10.50 -26.05
N GLY A 23 15.22 -11.46 -25.20
CA GLY A 23 14.33 -11.27 -24.07
C GLY A 23 15.01 -10.43 -22.98
N HIS A 24 14.77 -9.12 -22.98
CA HIS A 24 15.12 -8.29 -21.84
C HIS A 24 14.11 -8.55 -20.72
N TRP A 25 14.62 -8.94 -19.53
CA TRP A 25 13.82 -8.90 -18.31
C TRP A 25 13.35 -7.47 -18.12
N VAL A 26 12.04 -7.25 -18.25
CA VAL A 26 11.45 -5.98 -17.86
C VAL A 26 11.47 -5.99 -16.33
N GLU A 27 12.49 -5.36 -15.75
CA GLU A 27 12.42 -4.99 -14.33
C GLU A 27 11.21 -4.06 -14.20
N GLU A 28 10.16 -4.56 -13.55
CA GLU A 28 9.02 -3.72 -13.19
C GLU A 28 9.56 -2.53 -12.40
N PRO A 29 9.14 -1.30 -12.73
CA PRO A 29 9.61 -0.13 -12.01
C PRO A 29 9.30 -0.33 -10.52
N PRO A 30 10.26 -0.04 -9.61
CA PRO A 30 10.06 -0.26 -8.19
C PRO A 30 8.80 0.50 -7.76
N GLU A 31 7.90 -0.22 -7.09
CA GLU A 31 6.69 0.37 -6.52
C GLU A 31 7.12 1.54 -5.61
N PRO A 32 6.52 2.75 -5.77
CA PRO A 32 7.00 3.94 -5.06
C PRO A 32 6.87 3.82 -3.53
N ASP A 33 5.98 2.95 -3.04
CA ASP A 33 5.81 2.64 -1.62
C ASP A 33 5.52 1.15 -1.43
N PRO A 34 6.55 0.28 -1.38
CA PRO A 34 6.34 -1.15 -1.28
C PRO A 34 5.89 -1.55 0.13
N VAL A 35 4.94 -2.48 0.22
CA VAL A 35 4.49 -3.02 1.51
C VAL A 35 5.62 -3.82 2.16
N ILE A 36 6.17 -3.29 3.25
CA ILE A 36 7.18 -3.97 4.06
C ILE A 36 6.57 -4.70 5.26
N THR A 37 7.17 -5.83 5.66
CA THR A 37 6.79 -6.55 6.88
C THR A 37 7.70 -6.14 8.03
N THR A 38 7.13 -5.70 9.14
CA THR A 38 7.88 -5.39 10.37
C THR A 38 7.49 -6.36 11.48
N SER A 39 8.47 -6.98 12.13
CA SER A 39 8.27 -7.87 13.28
C SER A 39 8.51 -7.12 14.59
N LEU A 40 7.52 -7.12 15.49
CA LEU A 40 7.61 -6.51 16.81
C LEU A 40 7.30 -7.54 17.90
N ARG A 41 8.08 -7.53 18.99
CA ARG A 41 7.80 -8.34 20.18
C ARG A 41 6.96 -7.53 21.16
N LEU A 42 5.79 -8.07 21.53
CA LEU A 42 4.85 -7.43 22.43
C LEU A 42 4.51 -8.34 23.62
N PRO A 43 4.18 -7.79 24.80
CA PRO A 43 3.61 -8.58 25.89
C PRO A 43 2.31 -9.28 25.44
N LYS A 44 2.12 -10.54 25.85
CA LYS A 44 0.92 -11.32 25.49
C LYS A 44 -0.36 -10.60 25.89
N SER A 45 -0.41 -10.05 27.11
CA SER A 45 -1.57 -9.31 27.62
C SER A 45 -1.93 -8.09 26.77
N LEU A 46 -0.95 -7.46 26.14
CA LEU A 46 -1.20 -6.35 25.22
C LEU A 46 -1.79 -6.87 23.91
N LEU A 47 -1.20 -7.91 23.32
CA LEU A 47 -1.68 -8.46 22.06
C LEU A 47 -3.09 -9.04 22.18
N ASP A 48 -3.43 -9.65 23.31
CA ASP A 48 -4.77 -10.17 23.56
C ASP A 48 -5.82 -9.04 23.59
N ARG A 49 -5.52 -7.91 24.24
CA ARG A 49 -6.40 -6.72 24.20
C ARG A 49 -6.59 -6.17 22.78
N VAL A 50 -5.53 -6.19 21.97
CA VAL A 50 -5.60 -5.75 20.57
C VAL A 50 -6.47 -6.70 19.76
N ARG A 51 -6.38 -8.01 19.98
CA ARG A 51 -7.24 -9.01 19.32
C ARG A 51 -8.71 -8.82 19.67
N ASP A 52 -9.01 -8.61 20.94
CA ASP A 52 -10.39 -8.37 21.38
C ASP A 52 -10.98 -7.11 20.71
N ARG A 53 -10.18 -6.05 20.60
CA ARG A 53 -10.61 -4.81 19.94
C ARG A 53 -10.78 -4.98 18.42
N ALA A 54 -9.86 -5.70 17.77
CA ALA A 54 -9.98 -6.01 16.35
C ALA A 54 -11.23 -6.85 16.05
N ALA A 55 -11.53 -7.84 16.89
CA ALA A 55 -12.75 -8.64 16.77
C ALA A 55 -14.03 -7.81 16.98
N ALA A 56 -14.01 -6.86 17.91
CA ALA A 56 -15.14 -5.95 18.12
C ALA A 56 -15.40 -5.02 16.92
N ASP A 57 -14.35 -4.71 16.15
CA ASP A 57 -14.42 -3.87 14.94
C ASP A 57 -14.54 -4.72 13.64
N ASP A 58 -14.70 -6.05 13.75
CA ASP A 58 -14.78 -7.02 12.63
C ASP A 58 -13.60 -6.95 11.63
N VAL A 59 -12.39 -6.70 12.14
CA VAL A 59 -11.17 -6.60 11.33
C VAL A 59 -10.06 -7.54 11.83
N THR A 60 -9.10 -7.82 10.97
CA THR A 60 -7.91 -8.58 11.38
C THR A 60 -7.06 -7.79 12.36
N THR A 61 -6.36 -8.48 13.27
CA THR A 61 -5.45 -7.85 14.24
C THR A 61 -4.39 -6.99 13.55
N THR A 62 -3.86 -7.41 12.41
CA THR A 62 -2.85 -6.66 11.66
C THR A 62 -3.43 -5.41 10.99
N ALA A 63 -4.64 -5.48 10.44
CA ALA A 63 -5.33 -4.31 9.89
C ALA A 63 -5.66 -3.29 11.00
N TRP A 64 -6.09 -3.77 12.16
CA TRP A 64 -6.36 -2.92 13.32
C TRP A 64 -5.11 -2.20 13.82
N ILE A 65 -3.98 -2.91 13.96
CA ILE A 65 -2.69 -2.31 14.35
C ILE A 65 -2.24 -1.28 13.30
N ARG A 66 -2.38 -1.59 12.01
CA ARG A 66 -2.03 -0.64 10.94
C ARG A 66 -2.85 0.65 11.06
N GLY A 67 -4.18 0.55 11.18
CA GLY A 67 -5.04 1.73 11.32
C GLY A 67 -4.72 2.54 12.58
N LEU A 68 -4.30 1.89 13.67
CA LEU A 68 -3.83 2.60 14.86
C LEU A 68 -2.55 3.42 14.59
N ILE A 69 -1.61 2.87 13.82
CA ILE A 69 -0.38 3.58 13.45
C ILE A 69 -0.71 4.74 12.52
N GLU A 70 -1.52 4.52 11.49
CA GLU A 70 -1.97 5.56 10.55
C GLU A 70 -2.66 6.69 11.29
N ALA A 71 -3.62 6.38 12.17
CA ALA A 71 -4.34 7.40 12.94
C ALA A 71 -3.42 8.20 13.88
N GLU A 72 -2.42 7.56 14.49
CA GLU A 72 -1.46 8.29 15.35
C GLU A 72 -0.54 9.20 14.53
N LEU A 73 -0.10 8.72 13.37
CA LEU A 73 0.68 9.54 12.45
C LEU A 73 -0.17 10.71 11.93
N GLU A 74 -1.41 10.51 11.48
CA GLU A 74 -2.32 11.59 11.08
C GLU A 74 -2.56 12.63 12.20
N ARG A 75 -2.63 12.20 13.46
CA ARG A 75 -2.72 13.12 14.61
C ARG A 75 -1.46 13.95 14.81
N THR A 76 -0.31 13.37 14.51
CA THR A 76 1.01 13.98 14.70
C THR A 76 1.44 14.80 13.48
N GLU A 77 0.95 14.43 12.30
CA GLU A 77 1.14 15.13 11.05
C GLU A 77 0.57 16.55 11.18
N PRO A 78 1.37 17.57 10.87
CA PRO A 78 0.95 18.95 11.01
C PRO A 78 0.03 19.31 9.83
N HIS A 79 -1.22 18.85 9.88
CA HIS A 79 -2.33 19.76 9.66
C HIS A 79 -2.48 20.76 10.83
N GLY A 80 -1.44 20.88 11.64
CA GLY A 80 -0.77 22.13 11.99
C GLY A 80 -1.78 23.10 12.52
N VAL A 81 -1.95 23.10 13.83
CA VAL A 81 -2.79 24.09 14.51
C VAL A 81 -2.50 25.48 13.93
N GLU A 82 -1.24 25.81 13.65
CA GLU A 82 -0.80 26.98 12.90
C GLU A 82 -1.40 27.12 11.49
N ALA A 83 -1.33 26.10 10.63
CA ALA A 83 -1.94 26.14 9.29
C ALA A 83 -3.46 26.27 9.33
N ARG A 84 -4.10 25.68 10.35
CA ARG A 84 -5.54 25.84 10.59
C ARG A 84 -5.88 27.21 11.17
N LEU A 85 -5.05 27.75 12.06
CA LEU A 85 -5.19 29.09 12.64
C LEU A 85 -5.03 30.16 11.56
N GLN A 86 -4.00 30.05 10.72
CA GLN A 86 -3.77 30.97 9.61
C GLN A 86 -4.96 31.05 8.66
N ARG A 87 -5.54 29.89 8.28
CA ARG A 87 -6.77 29.88 7.46
C ARG A 87 -7.96 30.56 8.13
N LEU A 88 -8.07 30.47 9.46
CA LEU A 88 -9.15 31.13 10.22
C LEU A 88 -8.91 32.64 10.34
N GLU A 89 -7.68 33.05 10.62
CA GLU A 89 -7.29 34.46 10.68
C GLU A 89 -7.51 35.15 9.33
N ASP A 90 -7.04 34.54 8.23
CA ASP A 90 -7.25 35.06 6.88
C ASP A 90 -8.75 35.21 6.57
N ALA A 91 -9.59 34.24 6.94
CA ALA A 91 -11.03 34.30 6.70
C ALA A 91 -11.76 35.37 7.52
N VAL A 92 -11.32 35.64 8.75
CA VAL A 92 -11.94 36.63 9.66
C VAL A 92 -11.47 38.05 9.33
N PHE A 93 -10.19 38.24 9.05
CA PHE A 93 -9.62 39.56 8.76
C PHE A 93 -9.88 40.02 7.33
N THR A 94 -10.00 39.12 6.34
CA THR A 94 -10.41 39.48 4.97
C THR A 94 -11.88 39.92 4.90
N ARG A 95 -12.73 39.49 5.84
CA ARG A 95 -14.15 39.88 5.91
C ARG A 95 -14.39 41.21 6.65
N SER A 96 -13.34 41.78 7.24
CA SER A 96 -13.38 42.99 8.06
C SER A 96 -12.71 44.20 7.40
N ALA A 97 -12.25 44.06 6.14
CA ALA A 97 -11.74 45.12 5.26
C ALA A 97 -12.74 45.39 4.13
#